data_AF-A0A2E5KVK9-F1
#
_entry.id   AF-A0A2E5KVK9-F1
#
_cell.length_a   1.000
_cell.length_b   1.000
_cell.length_c   1.000
_cell.angle_alpha   90.00
_cell.angle_beta   90.00
_cell.angle_gamma   90.00
#
_symmetry.space_group_name_H-M   'P 1'
#
loop_
_entity.id
_entity.type
_entity.pdbx_description
1 polymer ?
#
loop_
_entity_poly.entity_id
_entity_poly.type
_entity_poly.pdbx_seq_one_letter_code
_entity_poly.pdbx_strand_id
1 'polypeptide(L)'
;MTQRGRSCGKHTSNSATNSIFLSCMANVACSTQPRAAPYKIVFRQEDEIAERRTRDMRRFFAKTDIAALKMVENRKMDIAIADRFDGEEALKELGFDDVFMLKPAIQIVPLYHYVNFNHYKLVSRITFVMKSMESSGRIAEILKEYGVYPEVD
;
A
#
# COMPACT_ATOMS: atom_id res chain seq x y z
N MET A 1 -23.03 -18.23 -34.31
CA MET A 1 -21.70 -17.90 -33.77
C MET A 1 -21.91 -17.05 -32.53
N THR A 2 -21.67 -17.64 -31.37
CA THR A 2 -22.00 -17.06 -30.05
C THR A 2 -20.71 -16.95 -29.27
N GLN A 3 -20.37 -15.77 -28.74
CA GLN A 3 -19.76 -15.69 -27.41
C GLN A 3 -20.29 -14.47 -26.66
N ARG A 4 -21.04 -14.78 -25.60
CA ARG A 4 -21.57 -13.88 -24.59
C ARG A 4 -20.45 -13.54 -23.62
N GLY A 5 -20.40 -12.28 -23.18
CA GLY A 5 -19.56 -11.84 -22.07
C GLY A 5 -19.83 -12.68 -20.81
N ARG A 6 -18.75 -13.03 -20.10
CA ARG A 6 -18.83 -13.65 -18.77
C ARG A 6 -18.28 -12.67 -17.76
N SER A 7 -19.18 -12.14 -16.93
CA SER A 7 -18.85 -11.42 -15.70
C SER A 7 -18.16 -12.39 -14.72
N CYS A 8 -16.93 -12.06 -14.34
CA CYS A 8 -16.17 -12.83 -13.35
C CYS A 8 -16.66 -12.45 -11.93
N GLY A 9 -17.23 -13.41 -11.21
CA GLY A 9 -17.64 -13.24 -9.81
C GLY A 9 -16.42 -13.19 -8.90
N LYS A 10 -16.30 -12.10 -8.11
CA LYS A 10 -15.27 -11.95 -7.09
C LYS A 10 -15.71 -12.71 -5.83
N HIS A 11 -15.04 -13.81 -5.51
CA HIS A 11 -15.10 -14.41 -4.18
C HIS A 11 -13.76 -14.18 -3.49
N THR A 12 -13.74 -13.22 -2.57
CA THR A 12 -12.55 -12.79 -1.82
C THR A 12 -12.69 -13.20 -0.37
N SER A 13 -11.75 -13.99 0.15
CA SER A 13 -11.46 -14.03 1.59
C SER A 13 -10.55 -12.84 1.89
N ASN A 14 -10.99 -11.99 2.82
CA ASN A 14 -10.27 -10.78 3.19
C ASN A 14 -9.15 -11.14 4.17
N SER A 15 -7.92 -10.80 3.80
CA SER A 15 -6.81 -10.57 4.73
C SER A 15 -6.38 -9.14 4.45
N ALA A 16 -6.71 -8.21 5.35
CA ALA A 16 -6.36 -6.82 5.18
C ALA A 16 -4.85 -6.66 5.36
N THR A 17 -4.17 -6.20 4.33
CA THR A 17 -2.78 -5.75 4.45
C THR A 17 -2.69 -4.37 3.81
N ASN A 18 -2.41 -3.38 4.65
CA ASN A 18 -2.55 -1.96 4.37
C ASN A 18 -1.42 -1.46 3.45
N SER A 19 -1.72 -1.08 2.21
CA SER A 19 -0.82 -0.20 1.46
C SER A 19 -0.95 1.22 2.02
N ILE A 20 -0.08 1.58 2.96
CA ILE A 20 0.02 2.97 3.42
C ILE A 20 0.61 3.82 2.28
N PHE A 21 0.35 5.12 2.32
CA PHE A 21 1.02 6.12 1.50
C PHE A 21 1.95 6.90 2.46
N LEU A 22 3.26 6.60 2.47
CA LEU A 22 4.31 7.39 3.15
C LEU A 22 4.97 8.33 2.14
N SER A 23 5.33 9.60 2.38
CA SER A 23 5.49 10.41 3.59
C SER A 23 5.63 11.89 3.18
N CYS A 24 5.20 12.82 4.05
CA CYS A 24 5.33 14.27 3.95
C CYS A 24 6.62 14.73 4.69
N MET A 25 7.27 15.79 4.21
CA MET A 25 8.42 16.40 4.89
C MET A 25 8.11 17.87 5.23
N ALA A 26 8.48 18.27 6.46
CA ALA A 26 8.60 19.61 7.04
C ALA A 26 7.48 20.65 6.76
N ASN A 27 6.72 20.97 7.81
CA ASN A 27 5.96 22.23 7.96
C ASN A 27 4.81 22.52 6.99
N VAL A 28 4.27 21.51 6.31
CA VAL A 28 3.01 21.68 5.59
C VAL A 28 1.87 21.11 6.42
N ALA A 29 1.10 22.01 7.04
CA ALA A 29 -0.17 21.65 7.64
C ALA A 29 -1.04 20.98 6.56
N CYS A 30 -1.21 19.66 6.65
CA CYS A 30 -2.20 18.91 5.89
C CYS A 30 -3.59 19.20 6.49
N SER A 31 -3.94 20.48 6.57
CA SER A 31 -5.27 20.95 6.92
C SER A 31 -6.13 20.87 5.67
N THR A 32 -7.37 20.45 5.86
CA THR A 32 -8.43 20.24 4.86
C THR A 32 -8.92 21.54 4.21
N GLN A 33 -8.00 22.37 3.68
CA GLN A 33 -8.33 23.56 2.91
C GLN A 33 -7.28 23.86 1.82
N PRO A 34 -7.72 24.42 0.67
CA PRO A 34 -6.89 24.52 -0.52
C PRO A 34 -5.93 25.70 -0.40
N ARG A 35 -4.66 25.44 -0.14
CA ARG A 35 -3.62 26.45 -0.26
C ARG A 35 -2.35 25.87 -0.87
N ALA A 36 -1.78 26.64 -1.79
CA ALA A 36 -0.41 26.60 -2.29
C ALA A 36 -0.06 25.51 -3.33
N ALA A 37 1.02 25.81 -4.07
CA ALA A 37 1.50 25.19 -5.32
C ALA A 37 1.42 23.65 -5.40
N PRO A 38 1.32 23.06 -6.62
CA PRO A 38 1.19 21.61 -6.76
C PRO A 38 2.43 20.89 -6.20
N TYR A 39 2.20 20.05 -5.19
CA TYR A 39 3.22 19.16 -4.61
C TYR A 39 3.88 18.31 -5.70
N LYS A 40 5.20 18.13 -5.58
CA LYS A 40 5.98 17.18 -6.37
C LYS A 40 5.90 15.82 -5.69
N ILE A 41 5.15 14.92 -6.33
CA ILE A 41 4.88 13.59 -5.80
C ILE A 41 5.77 12.59 -6.53
N VAL A 42 6.45 11.71 -5.80
CA VAL A 42 7.29 10.64 -6.36
C VAL A 42 6.87 9.27 -5.85
N PHE A 43 6.90 8.26 -6.71
CA PHE A 43 6.59 6.88 -6.30
C PHE A 43 7.23 5.88 -7.26
N ARG A 44 7.27 4.60 -6.84
CA ARG A 44 7.83 3.54 -7.68
C ARG A 44 7.03 3.41 -8.98
N GLN A 45 7.73 3.35 -10.10
CA GLN A 45 7.12 3.08 -11.40
C GLN A 45 6.27 1.79 -11.33
N GLU A 46 5.15 1.75 -12.05
CA GLU A 46 4.22 0.61 -12.09
C GLU A 46 3.40 0.39 -10.81
N ASP A 47 3.45 1.32 -9.84
CA ASP A 47 2.42 1.38 -8.81
C ASP A 47 1.08 1.85 -9.44
N GLU A 48 0.28 0.88 -9.89
CA GLU A 48 -1.00 1.12 -10.56
C GLU A 48 -1.94 2.01 -9.72
N ILE A 49 -1.91 1.85 -8.40
CA ILE A 49 -2.79 2.60 -7.49
C ILE A 49 -2.34 4.06 -7.45
N ALA A 50 -1.06 4.31 -7.19
CA ALA A 50 -0.49 5.65 -7.19
C ALA A 50 -0.67 6.33 -8.55
N GLU A 51 -0.38 5.63 -9.65
CA GLU A 51 -0.53 6.15 -11.01
C GLU A 51 -1.96 6.57 -11.34
N ARG A 52 -2.93 5.71 -11.03
CA ARG A 52 -4.33 5.99 -11.31
C ARG A 52 -4.88 7.13 -10.46
N ARG A 53 -4.46 7.23 -9.19
CA ARG A 53 -4.97 8.21 -8.23
C ARG A 53 -4.31 9.58 -8.35
N THR A 54 -3.08 9.65 -8.87
CA THR A 54 -2.33 10.90 -9.03
C THR A 54 -2.28 11.38 -10.48
N ARG A 55 -3.13 10.84 -11.36
CA ARG A 55 -3.12 11.13 -12.81
C ARG A 55 -3.13 12.62 -13.15
N ASP A 56 -3.90 13.41 -12.39
CA ASP A 56 -4.07 14.85 -12.61
C ASP A 56 -3.13 15.70 -11.72
N MET A 57 -2.14 15.07 -11.09
CA MET A 57 -1.16 15.71 -10.20
C MET A 57 0.23 15.74 -10.83
N ARG A 58 1.12 16.57 -10.27
CA ARG A 58 2.53 16.63 -10.69
C ARG A 58 3.31 15.43 -10.11
N ARG A 59 3.41 14.38 -10.92
CA ARG A 59 4.01 13.09 -10.55
C ARG A 59 5.39 12.85 -11.17
N PHE A 60 6.24 12.17 -10.42
CA PHE A 60 7.58 11.72 -10.77
C PHE A 60 7.71 10.25 -10.43
N PHE A 61 8.63 9.55 -11.10
CA PHE A 61 8.82 8.12 -10.93
C PHE A 61 10.21 7.82 -10.39
N ALA A 62 10.27 6.86 -9.47
CA ALA A 62 11.49 6.24 -9.00
C ALA A 62 11.49 4.75 -9.38
N LYS A 63 12.67 4.12 -9.36
CA LYS A 63 12.78 2.67 -9.62
C LYS A 63 12.35 1.81 -8.44
N THR A 64 12.47 2.33 -7.22
CA THR A 64 12.12 1.64 -5.98
C THR A 64 11.49 2.62 -5.00
N ASP A 65 10.71 2.10 -4.05
CA ASP A 65 10.08 2.91 -2.98
C ASP A 65 11.14 3.58 -2.10
N ILE A 66 12.23 2.87 -1.77
CA ILE A 66 13.40 3.44 -1.10
C ILE A 66 14.00 4.63 -1.87
N ALA A 67 14.09 4.54 -3.20
CA ALA A 67 14.61 5.65 -4.00
C ALA A 67 13.66 6.86 -3.97
N ALA A 68 12.34 6.63 -4.01
CA ALA A 68 11.34 7.69 -3.85
C ALA A 68 11.47 8.39 -2.48
N LEU A 69 11.58 7.62 -1.40
CA LEU A 69 11.75 8.14 -0.04
C LEU A 69 13.05 8.95 0.11
N LYS A 70 14.17 8.46 -0.44
CA LYS A 70 15.43 9.23 -0.47
C LYS A 70 15.32 10.55 -1.24
N MET A 71 14.45 10.64 -2.25
CA MET A 71 14.23 11.91 -2.97
C MET A 71 13.49 12.93 -2.12
N VAL A 72 12.57 12.47 -1.27
CA VAL A 72 11.90 13.32 -0.27
C VAL A 72 12.88 13.78 0.79
N GLU A 73 13.65 12.85 1.38
CA GLU A 73 14.69 13.17 2.38
C GLU A 73 15.66 14.25 1.87
N ASN A 74 16.09 14.13 0.61
CA ASN A 74 16.98 15.10 -0.02
C ASN A 74 16.26 16.39 -0.51
N ARG A 75 15.01 16.62 -0.13
CA ARG A 75 14.18 17.78 -0.48
C ARG A 75 14.02 17.99 -1.99
N LYS A 76 14.20 16.94 -2.80
CA LYS A 76 13.97 16.98 -4.26
C LYS A 76 12.50 16.84 -4.60
N MET A 77 11.76 16.15 -3.74
CA MET A 77 10.33 15.87 -3.84
C MET A 77 9.66 16.23 -2.52
N ASP A 78 8.37 16.53 -2.56
CA ASP A 78 7.62 16.95 -1.38
C ASP A 78 6.95 15.75 -0.70
N ILE A 79 6.53 14.77 -1.51
CA ILE A 79 5.75 13.61 -1.07
C ILE A 79 6.25 12.37 -1.81
N ALA A 80 6.52 11.32 -1.05
CA ALA A 80 6.63 9.97 -1.60
C ALA A 80 5.27 9.26 -1.51
N ILE A 81 5.03 8.29 -2.39
CA ILE A 81 4.03 7.26 -2.16
C ILE A 81 4.80 5.94 -2.16
N ALA A 82 4.71 5.24 -1.04
CA ALA A 82 5.31 3.95 -0.79
C ALA A 82 4.38 3.20 0.17
N ASP A 83 4.37 1.86 0.09
CA ASP A 83 3.57 1.03 0.97
C ASP A 83 4.01 1.14 2.44
N ARG A 84 3.21 0.54 3.34
CA ARG A 84 3.47 0.59 4.78
C ARG A 84 4.80 -0.01 5.16
N PHE A 85 5.08 -1.19 4.65
CA PHE A 85 6.19 -1.99 5.13
C PHE A 85 7.49 -1.40 4.63
N ASP A 86 7.54 -1.02 3.35
CA ASP A 86 8.67 -0.31 2.74
C ASP A 86 8.92 1.03 3.45
N GLY A 87 7.85 1.73 3.79
CA GLY A 87 7.94 2.99 4.53
C GLY A 87 8.46 2.82 5.96
N GLU A 88 7.94 1.85 6.70
CA GLU A 88 8.40 1.53 8.06
C GLU A 88 9.84 1.00 8.08
N GLU A 89 10.21 0.16 7.12
CA GLU A 89 11.56 -0.36 6.93
C GLU A 89 12.53 0.76 6.62
N ALA A 90 12.20 1.63 5.65
CA ALA A 90 13.02 2.77 5.30
C ALA A 90 13.26 3.72 6.49
N LEU A 91 12.23 4.00 7.30
CA LEU A 91 12.40 4.85 8.50
C LEU A 91 13.30 4.21 9.55
N LYS A 92 13.23 2.88 9.72
CA LYS A 92 14.08 2.15 10.67
C LYS A 92 15.53 2.05 10.19
N GLU A 93 15.74 1.74 8.92
CA GLU A 93 17.06 1.43 8.37
C GLU A 93 17.85 2.66 7.91
N LEU A 94 17.16 3.66 7.35
CA LEU A 94 17.81 4.81 6.72
C LEU A 94 17.98 5.99 7.67
N GLY A 95 17.35 5.93 8.86
CA GLY A 95 17.51 6.93 9.91
C GLY A 95 17.12 8.33 9.44
N PHE A 96 16.01 8.47 8.72
CA PHE A 96 15.54 9.76 8.27
C PHE A 96 15.16 10.65 9.46
N ASP A 97 15.68 11.87 9.49
CA ASP A 97 15.44 12.81 10.59
C ASP A 97 14.14 13.60 10.40
N ASP A 98 13.77 13.87 9.14
CA ASP A 98 12.74 14.85 8.78
C ASP A 98 11.58 14.27 7.94
N VAL A 99 11.63 12.98 7.59
CA VAL A 99 10.60 12.25 6.82
C VAL A 99 9.72 11.46 7.80
N PHE A 100 8.40 11.62 7.70
CA PHE A 100 7.45 10.98 8.63
C PHE A 100 6.24 10.36 7.94
N MET A 101 5.80 9.22 8.46
CA MET A 101 4.60 8.57 7.96
C MET A 101 3.35 9.42 8.20
N LEU A 102 2.55 9.63 7.16
CA LEU A 102 1.23 10.23 7.32
C LEU A 102 0.31 9.23 8.01
N LYS A 103 -0.36 9.70 9.07
CA LYS A 103 -1.41 8.97 9.77
C LYS A 103 -2.68 9.84 9.81
N PRO A 104 -3.87 9.29 9.47
CA PRO A 104 -4.10 7.93 8.99
C PRO A 104 -3.55 7.72 7.57
N ALA A 105 -3.48 6.45 7.14
CA ALA A 105 -3.15 6.12 5.77
C ALA A 105 -4.12 6.81 4.80
N ILE A 106 -3.60 7.38 3.70
CA ILE A 106 -4.43 8.05 2.69
C ILE A 106 -5.36 7.04 1.99
N GLN A 107 -4.93 5.80 1.88
CA GLN A 107 -5.70 4.71 1.30
C GLN A 107 -5.38 3.42 2.05
N ILE A 108 -6.40 2.58 2.22
CA ILE A 108 -6.25 1.18 2.61
C ILE A 108 -6.75 0.34 1.44
N VAL A 109 -5.98 -0.63 1.00
CA VAL A 109 -6.37 -1.58 -0.05
C VAL A 109 -6.22 -3.00 0.48
N PRO A 110 -7.21 -3.87 0.21
CA PRO A 110 -7.12 -5.26 0.63
C PRO A 110 -6.07 -6.00 -0.22
N LEU A 111 -5.24 -6.80 0.45
CA LEU A 111 -4.26 -7.67 -0.21
C LEU A 111 -4.87 -9.05 -0.43
N TYR A 112 -4.70 -9.59 -1.63
CA TYR A 112 -5.23 -10.91 -2.00
C TYR A 112 -4.12 -11.85 -2.44
N HIS A 113 -4.30 -13.13 -2.11
CA HIS A 113 -3.48 -14.20 -2.65
C HIS A 113 -3.96 -14.52 -4.06
N TYR A 114 -3.07 -14.39 -5.04
CA TYR A 114 -3.39 -14.69 -6.43
C TYR A 114 -3.09 -16.16 -6.73
N VAL A 115 -4.04 -16.83 -7.38
CA VAL A 115 -3.90 -18.21 -7.85
C VAL A 115 -3.99 -18.20 -9.37
N ASN A 116 -3.08 -18.91 -10.03
CA ASN A 116 -3.13 -19.09 -11.48
C ASN A 116 -4.49 -19.70 -11.88
N PHE A 117 -5.12 -19.14 -12.92
CA PHE A 117 -6.43 -19.57 -13.39
C PHE A 117 -6.51 -21.07 -13.71
N ASN A 118 -5.43 -21.66 -14.24
CA ASN A 118 -5.37 -23.11 -14.53
C ASN A 118 -5.50 -23.98 -13.26
N HIS A 119 -5.28 -23.40 -12.09
CA HIS A 119 -5.39 -24.04 -10.78
C HIS A 119 -6.54 -23.46 -9.93
N TYR A 120 -7.58 -22.89 -10.55
CA TYR A 120 -8.70 -22.25 -9.83
C TYR A 120 -9.35 -23.14 -8.77
N LYS A 121 -9.32 -24.46 -8.91
CA LYS A 121 -9.85 -25.41 -7.91
C LYS A 121 -9.15 -25.28 -6.54
N LEU A 122 -7.90 -24.82 -6.51
CA LEU A 122 -7.15 -24.57 -5.27
C LEU A 122 -7.74 -23.42 -4.44
N VAL A 123 -8.45 -22.47 -5.08
CA VAL A 123 -9.02 -21.31 -4.38
C VAL A 123 -9.91 -21.75 -3.21
N SER A 124 -10.75 -22.77 -3.42
CA SER A 124 -11.62 -23.31 -2.37
C SER A 124 -10.83 -23.89 -1.18
N ARG A 125 -9.77 -24.64 -1.46
CA ARG A 125 -8.91 -25.29 -0.45
C ARG A 125 -8.10 -24.27 0.34
N ILE A 126 -7.49 -23.30 -0.36
CA ILE A 126 -6.74 -22.21 0.27
C ILE A 126 -7.67 -21.38 1.15
N THR A 127 -8.86 -21.02 0.63
CA THR A 127 -9.86 -20.25 1.39
C THR A 127 -10.27 -20.98 2.67
N PHE A 128 -10.48 -22.30 2.60
CA PHE A 128 -10.80 -23.10 3.78
C PHE A 128 -9.69 -23.04 4.83
N VAL A 129 -8.43 -23.23 4.42
CA VAL A 129 -7.27 -23.16 5.33
C VAL A 129 -7.12 -21.76 5.93
N MET A 130 -7.22 -20.70 5.13
CA MET A 130 -7.12 -19.31 5.61
C MET A 130 -8.19 -18.99 6.66
N LYS A 131 -9.46 -19.39 6.41
CA LYS A 131 -10.55 -19.22 7.39
C LYS A 131 -10.34 -20.03 8.66
N SER A 132 -9.81 -21.25 8.53
CA SER A 132 -9.47 -22.08 9.69
C SER A 132 -8.38 -21.40 10.54
N MET A 133 -7.32 -20.89 9.91
CA MET A 133 -6.24 -20.16 10.58
C MET A 133 -6.71 -18.84 11.21
N GLU A 134 -7.67 -18.16 10.58
CA GLU A 134 -8.32 -16.98 11.16
C GLU A 134 -9.09 -17.35 12.42
N SER A 135 -9.96 -18.37 12.32
CA SER A 135 -10.81 -18.82 13.43
C SER A 135 -10.01 -19.39 14.61
N SER A 136 -8.83 -19.96 14.37
CA SER A 136 -7.96 -20.47 15.41
C SER A 136 -7.05 -19.40 16.03
N GLY A 137 -7.05 -18.17 15.50
CA GLY A 137 -6.14 -17.11 15.93
C GLY A 137 -4.72 -17.23 15.36
N ARG A 138 -4.42 -18.26 14.55
CA ARG A 138 -3.08 -18.50 14.00
C ARG A 138 -2.58 -17.33 13.14
N ILE A 139 -3.46 -16.67 12.40
CA ILE A 139 -3.08 -15.48 11.63
C ILE A 139 -2.59 -14.37 12.56
N ALA A 140 -3.32 -14.10 13.65
CA ALA A 140 -2.94 -13.06 14.62
C ALA A 140 -1.61 -13.36 15.32
N GLU A 141 -1.35 -14.64 15.63
CA GLU A 141 -0.06 -15.08 16.17
C GLU A 141 1.10 -14.77 15.22
N ILE A 142 0.98 -15.14 13.94
CA ILE A 142 2.00 -14.89 12.92
C ILE A 142 2.22 -13.39 12.74
N LEU A 143 1.15 -12.60 12.66
CA LEU A 143 1.27 -11.15 12.53
C LEU A 143 2.03 -10.55 13.71
N LYS A 144 1.71 -10.98 14.94
CA LYS A 144 2.42 -10.55 16.16
C LYS A 144 3.90 -10.95 16.14
N GLU A 145 4.23 -12.15 15.68
CA GLU A 145 5.62 -12.64 15.56
C GLU A 145 6.47 -11.72 14.67
N TYR A 146 5.89 -11.20 13.60
CA TYR A 146 6.54 -10.27 12.68
C TYR A 146 6.30 -8.79 13.02
N GLY A 147 5.76 -8.49 14.21
CA GLY A 147 5.52 -7.11 14.66
C GLY A 147 4.46 -6.35 13.83
N VAL A 148 3.62 -7.06 13.08
CA VAL A 148 2.51 -6.50 12.33
C VAL A 148 1.29 -6.45 13.24
N TYR A 149 0.90 -5.24 13.65
CA TYR A 149 -0.29 -5.05 14.46
C TYR A 149 -1.44 -4.59 13.57
N PRO A 150 -2.62 -5.23 13.64
CA PRO A 150 -3.80 -4.70 12.97
C PRO A 150 -4.05 -3.30 13.50
N GLU A 151 -4.13 -2.32 12.61
CA GLU A 151 -4.57 -0.98 12.98
C GLU A 151 -6.01 -1.11 13.45
N VAL A 152 -6.23 -0.77 14.73
CA VAL A 152 -7.56 -0.67 15.33
C VAL A 152 -8.12 0.66 14.83
N ASP A 153 -9.18 0.60 14.02
CA ASP A 153 -9.98 1.76 13.63
C ASP A 153 -10.64 2.41 14.86
#